data_AF-A0AAU2SKQ1-F1
#
_entry.id   AF-A0AAU2SKQ1-F1
#
_cell.length_a   1.000
_cell.length_b   1.000
_cell.length_c   1.000
_cell.angle_alpha   90.00
_cell.angle_beta   90.00
_cell.angle_gamma   90.00
#
_symmetry.space_group_name_H-M   'P 1'
#
loop_
_entity.id
_entity.type
_entity.pdbx_description
1 polymer ?
#
loop_
_entity_poly.entity_id
_entity_poly.type
_entity_poly.pdbx_seq_one_letter_code
_entity_poly.pdbx_strand_id
1 'polypeptide(L)'
;MPGFREFLVRFRPAGAPGPAVGGAVPADRSAELTAELEPPLALLDDVAAEAAAIRDAARREAAERRRTAAEEAERIVRTAREQARDVRSETAARLAAEATAEADRTDAAARHAVEELRGRARARTPELAARVVARVTAELTTEPHSQGTSWVPGGSRE
;
A
#
# COMPACT_ATOMS: atom_id res chain seq x y z
N MET A 1 -98.04 29.77 14.32
CA MET A 1 -96.99 28.91 14.89
C MET A 1 -97.27 27.49 14.45
N PRO A 2 -96.46 26.88 13.56
CA PRO A 2 -96.67 25.48 13.17
C PRO A 2 -96.58 24.59 14.41
N GLY A 3 -97.50 23.63 14.53
CA GLY A 3 -97.66 22.81 15.73
C GLY A 3 -96.50 21.81 15.91
N PHE A 4 -96.24 21.39 17.14
CA PHE A 4 -95.16 20.45 17.49
C PHE A 4 -95.13 19.17 16.62
N ARG A 5 -96.28 18.70 16.14
CA ARG A 5 -96.38 17.56 15.20
C ARG A 5 -95.69 17.81 13.87
N GLU A 6 -95.75 19.04 13.36
CA GLU A 6 -95.22 19.43 12.05
C GLU A 6 -93.70 19.55 12.08
N PHE A 7 -93.16 19.95 13.24
CA PHE A 7 -91.72 19.91 13.50
C PHE A 7 -91.16 18.48 13.48
N LEU A 8 -91.89 17.51 14.02
CA LEU A 8 -91.44 16.11 14.07
C LEU A 8 -91.45 15.40 12.70
N VAL A 9 -92.30 15.81 11.76
CA VAL A 9 -92.33 15.23 10.40
C VAL A 9 -91.01 15.45 9.66
N ARG A 10 -90.32 16.55 9.94
CA ARG A 10 -89.02 16.90 9.32
C ARG A 10 -87.85 16.02 9.79
N PHE A 11 -88.00 15.35 10.93
CA PHE A 11 -87.01 14.39 11.45
C PHE A 11 -87.33 12.95 11.09
N ARG A 12 -88.32 12.71 10.22
CA ARG A 12 -88.57 11.37 9.71
C ARG A 12 -87.40 10.98 8.78
N PRO A 13 -86.67 9.90 9.05
CA PRO A 13 -85.57 9.47 8.18
C PRO A 13 -86.10 9.26 6.76
N ALA A 14 -85.45 9.88 5.76
CA ALA A 14 -85.65 9.49 4.37
C ALA A 14 -85.29 8.00 4.27
N GLY A 15 -86.21 7.16 3.81
CA GLY A 15 -85.98 5.72 3.67
C GLY A 15 -84.69 5.44 2.88
N ALA A 16 -84.08 4.29 3.12
CA ALA A 16 -82.85 3.90 2.44
C ALA A 16 -83.00 4.01 0.91
N PRO A 17 -82.00 4.54 0.18
CA PRO A 17 -82.05 4.59 -1.28
C PRO A 17 -82.29 3.18 -1.83
N GLY A 18 -83.15 3.08 -2.85
CA GLY A 18 -83.54 1.81 -3.47
C GLY A 18 -82.33 1.05 -4.05
N PRO A 19 -82.46 -0.26 -4.29
CA PRO A 19 -81.37 -1.09 -4.79
C PRO A 19 -80.85 -0.56 -6.14
N ALA A 20 -79.53 -0.54 -6.31
CA ALA A 20 -78.90 -0.16 -7.56
C ALA A 20 -79.40 -1.06 -8.69
N VAL A 21 -80.03 -0.48 -9.70
CA VAL A 21 -80.44 -1.19 -10.91
C VAL A 21 -79.18 -1.53 -11.73
N GLY A 22 -79.04 -2.81 -12.12
CA GLY A 22 -77.94 -3.28 -12.97
C GLY A 22 -77.99 -2.58 -14.33
N GLY A 23 -76.98 -1.76 -14.61
CA GLY A 23 -76.90 -0.96 -15.85
C GLY A 23 -76.25 0.43 -15.69
N ALA A 24 -75.88 0.83 -14.46
CA ALA A 24 -75.35 2.18 -14.19
C ALA A 24 -73.83 2.37 -14.39
N VAL A 25 -73.15 1.44 -15.09
CA VAL A 25 -71.76 1.66 -15.54
C VAL A 25 -71.81 1.95 -17.04
N PRO A 26 -71.40 3.14 -17.50
CA PRO A 26 -71.37 3.46 -18.92
C PRO A 26 -70.58 2.44 -19.74
N ALA A 27 -71.08 2.13 -20.94
CA ALA A 27 -70.39 1.31 -21.93
C ALA A 27 -68.93 1.74 -22.08
N ASP A 28 -68.04 0.77 -22.31
CA ASP A 28 -66.61 0.96 -22.53
C ASP A 28 -66.34 2.19 -23.44
N ARG A 29 -65.95 3.30 -22.82
CA ARG A 29 -65.65 4.58 -23.49
C ARG A 29 -64.25 4.61 -24.08
N SER A 30 -63.50 3.50 -24.02
CA SER A 30 -62.14 3.44 -24.55
C SER A 30 -62.09 3.84 -26.01
N ALA A 31 -63.04 3.40 -26.85
CA ALA A 31 -63.07 3.76 -28.26
C ALA A 31 -63.27 5.27 -28.52
N GLU A 32 -64.13 5.92 -27.73
CA GLU A 32 -64.36 7.37 -27.83
C GLU A 32 -63.14 8.17 -27.33
N LEU A 33 -62.58 7.77 -26.19
CA LEU A 33 -61.37 8.40 -25.64
C LEU A 33 -60.16 8.20 -26.56
N THR A 34 -60.00 7.02 -27.17
CA THR A 34 -58.97 6.77 -28.17
C THR A 34 -59.15 7.69 -29.38
N ALA A 35 -60.37 7.81 -29.91
CA ALA A 35 -60.63 8.71 -31.05
C ALA A 35 -60.35 10.18 -30.72
N GLU A 36 -60.56 10.62 -29.48
CA GLU A 36 -60.27 11.98 -29.03
C GLU A 36 -58.77 12.23 -28.76
N LEU A 37 -58.06 11.26 -28.18
CA LEU A 37 -56.68 11.44 -27.70
C LEU A 37 -55.62 11.00 -28.71
N GLU A 38 -55.93 10.09 -29.63
CA GLU A 38 -54.96 9.59 -30.61
C GLU A 38 -54.41 10.71 -31.51
N PRO A 39 -55.21 11.65 -32.07
CA PRO A 39 -54.65 12.72 -32.90
C PRO A 39 -53.65 13.65 -32.19
N PRO A 40 -53.93 14.21 -30.98
CA PRO A 40 -52.96 15.05 -30.30
C PRO A 40 -51.76 14.27 -29.77
N LEU A 41 -51.90 12.98 -29.42
CA LEU A 41 -50.78 12.15 -28.97
C LEU A 41 -49.88 11.71 -30.13
N ALA A 42 -50.44 11.48 -31.33
CA ALA A 42 -49.65 11.15 -32.52
C ALA A 42 -48.67 12.28 -32.90
N LEU A 43 -48.99 13.54 -32.57
CA LEU A 43 -48.08 14.67 -32.74
C LEU A 43 -46.83 14.57 -31.86
N LEU A 44 -46.86 13.75 -30.79
CA LEU A 44 -45.72 13.53 -29.89
C LEU A 44 -44.85 12.35 -30.31
N ASP A 45 -45.28 11.51 -31.25
CA ASP A 45 -44.54 10.30 -31.65
C ASP A 45 -43.17 10.67 -32.23
N ASP A 46 -43.11 11.71 -33.06
CA ASP A 46 -41.85 12.22 -33.62
C ASP A 46 -40.91 12.75 -32.54
N VAL A 47 -41.46 13.47 -31.55
CA VAL A 47 -40.68 14.00 -30.41
C VAL A 47 -40.17 12.86 -29.52
N ALA A 48 -40.99 11.83 -29.30
CA ALA A 48 -40.60 10.65 -28.53
C ALA A 48 -39.49 9.86 -29.23
N ALA A 49 -39.58 9.71 -30.55
CA ALA A 49 -38.57 9.08 -31.39
C ALA A 49 -37.25 9.89 -31.38
N GLU A 50 -37.32 11.21 -31.53
CA GLU A 50 -36.16 12.10 -31.45
C GLU A 50 -35.49 12.02 -30.07
N ALA A 51 -36.27 12.08 -28.99
CA ALA A 51 -35.75 11.97 -27.63
C ALA A 51 -35.07 10.61 -27.39
N ALA A 52 -35.61 9.52 -27.96
CA ALA A 52 -34.98 8.20 -27.91
C ALA A 52 -33.65 8.20 -28.68
N ALA A 53 -33.62 8.76 -29.89
CA ALA A 53 -32.41 8.87 -30.70
C ALA A 53 -31.30 9.68 -30.01
N ILE A 54 -31.64 10.80 -29.37
CA ILE A 54 -30.71 11.63 -28.59
C ILE A 54 -30.13 10.83 -27.41
N ARG A 55 -30.97 10.13 -26.64
CA ARG A 55 -30.49 9.31 -25.51
C ARG A 55 -29.55 8.20 -25.98
N ASP A 56 -29.86 7.56 -27.10
CA ASP A 56 -29.01 6.49 -27.64
C ASP A 56 -27.69 7.02 -28.20
N ALA A 57 -27.70 8.19 -28.86
CA ALA A 57 -26.49 8.87 -29.28
C ALA A 57 -25.61 9.23 -28.08
N ALA A 58 -26.19 9.83 -27.04
CA ALA A 58 -25.48 10.19 -25.81
C ALA A 58 -24.88 8.96 -25.11
N ARG A 59 -25.60 7.83 -25.08
CA ARG A 59 -25.08 6.56 -24.52
C ARG A 59 -23.88 6.04 -25.29
N ARG A 60 -23.94 6.04 -26.63
CA ARG A 60 -22.83 5.62 -27.49
C ARG A 60 -21.62 6.53 -27.29
N GLU A 61 -21.82 7.84 -27.31
CA GLU A 61 -20.75 8.81 -27.12
C GLU A 61 -20.11 8.70 -25.73
N ALA A 62 -20.90 8.50 -24.68
CA ALA A 62 -20.39 8.27 -23.34
C ALA A 62 -19.59 6.95 -23.23
N ALA A 63 -20.03 5.89 -23.92
CA ALA A 63 -19.29 4.63 -23.97
C ALA A 63 -17.95 4.78 -24.70
N GLU A 64 -17.94 5.52 -25.81
CA GLU A 64 -16.73 5.86 -26.56
C GLU A 64 -15.74 6.62 -25.68
N ARG A 65 -16.17 7.71 -25.05
CA ARG A 65 -15.34 8.50 -24.14
C ARG A 65 -14.74 7.66 -23.01
N ARG A 66 -15.53 6.76 -22.40
CA ARG A 66 -15.04 5.86 -21.36
C ARG A 66 -13.97 4.91 -21.89
N ARG A 67 -14.16 4.37 -23.10
CA ARG A 67 -13.17 3.48 -23.73
C ARG A 67 -11.86 4.21 -23.99
N THR A 68 -11.92 5.38 -24.64
CA THR A 68 -10.73 6.22 -24.90
C THR A 68 -10.02 6.61 -23.61
N ALA A 69 -10.77 7.00 -22.57
CA ALA A 69 -10.17 7.35 -21.28
C ALA A 69 -9.48 6.15 -20.60
N ALA A 70 -10.05 4.95 -20.73
CA ALA A 70 -9.42 3.73 -20.20
C ALA A 70 -8.12 3.39 -20.95
N GLU A 71 -8.12 3.50 -22.28
CA GLU A 71 -6.93 3.27 -23.11
C GLU A 71 -5.82 4.29 -22.79
N GLU A 72 -6.17 5.56 -22.60
CA GLU A 72 -5.22 6.60 -22.20
C GLU A 72 -4.64 6.34 -20.81
N ALA A 73 -5.51 5.98 -19.85
CA ALA A 73 -5.07 5.65 -18.49
C ALA A 73 -4.11 4.45 -18.47
N GLU A 74 -4.41 3.40 -19.25
CA GLU A 74 -3.53 2.24 -19.39
C GLU A 74 -2.17 2.64 -19.98
N ARG A 75 -2.17 3.50 -21.02
CA ARG A 75 -0.94 4.02 -21.62
C ARG A 75 -0.10 4.79 -20.61
N ILE A 76 -0.71 5.69 -19.84
CA ILE A 76 -0.03 6.48 -18.80
C ILE A 76 0.59 5.54 -17.76
N VAL A 77 -0.18 4.56 -17.26
CA VAL A 77 0.32 3.60 -16.25
C VAL A 77 1.48 2.77 -16.80
N ARG A 78 1.39 2.31 -18.06
CA ARG A 78 2.47 1.56 -18.71
C ARG A 78 3.74 2.41 -18.82
N THR A 79 3.64 3.63 -19.33
CA THR A 79 4.78 4.55 -19.44
C THR A 79 5.39 4.87 -18.08
N ALA A 80 4.57 5.14 -17.06
CA ALA A 80 5.05 5.38 -15.71
C ALA A 80 5.79 4.17 -15.12
N ARG A 81 5.34 2.95 -15.42
CA ARG A 81 6.03 1.71 -14.98
C ARG A 81 7.37 1.51 -15.67
N GLU A 82 7.46 1.83 -16.96
CA GLU A 82 8.72 1.79 -17.72
C GLU A 82 9.71 2.80 -17.12
N GLN A 83 9.31 4.07 -16.99
CA GLN A 83 10.14 5.11 -16.37
C GLN A 83 10.59 4.76 -14.94
N ALA A 84 9.69 4.19 -14.13
CA ALA A 84 10.03 3.77 -12.77
C ALA A 84 11.06 2.63 -12.74
N ARG A 85 11.11 1.76 -13.76
CA ARG A 85 12.17 0.74 -13.86
C ARG A 85 13.50 1.39 -14.18
N ASP A 86 13.53 2.32 -15.11
CA ASP A 86 14.75 3.02 -15.52
C ASP A 86 15.36 3.79 -14.35
N VAL A 87 14.55 4.61 -13.66
CA VAL A 87 14.98 5.36 -12.47
C VAL A 87 15.52 4.43 -11.38
N ARG A 88 14.87 3.29 -11.13
CA ARG A 88 15.36 2.30 -10.15
C ARG A 88 16.68 1.70 -10.57
N SER A 89 16.84 1.35 -11.85
CA SER A 89 18.08 0.78 -12.39
C SER A 89 19.23 1.77 -12.27
N GLU A 90 19.03 3.01 -12.70
CA GLU A 90 20.02 4.09 -12.60
C GLU A 90 20.41 4.37 -11.15
N THR A 91 19.41 4.44 -10.25
CA THR A 91 19.65 4.67 -8.83
C THR A 91 20.44 3.52 -8.21
N ALA A 92 20.08 2.27 -8.52
CA ALA A 92 20.79 1.09 -8.03
C ALA A 92 22.23 1.05 -8.54
N ALA A 93 22.48 1.37 -9.82
CA ALA A 93 23.82 1.44 -10.39
C ALA A 93 24.67 2.51 -9.70
N ARG A 94 24.10 3.70 -9.45
CA ARG A 94 24.79 4.78 -8.73
C ARG A 94 25.15 4.37 -7.30
N LEU A 95 24.19 3.82 -6.55
CA LEU A 95 24.42 3.37 -5.19
C LEU A 95 25.47 2.24 -5.12
N ALA A 96 25.47 1.32 -6.08
CA ALA A 96 26.48 0.28 -6.16
C ALA A 96 27.88 0.87 -6.41
N ALA A 97 28.00 1.82 -7.33
CA ALA A 97 29.27 2.49 -7.61
C ALA A 97 29.79 3.28 -6.39
N GLU A 98 28.91 3.99 -5.68
CA GLU A 98 29.25 4.68 -4.43
C GLU A 98 29.72 3.71 -3.34
N ALA A 99 29.03 2.59 -3.17
CA ALA A 99 29.39 1.57 -2.19
C ALA A 99 30.74 0.91 -2.52
N THR A 100 31.00 0.60 -3.79
CA THR A 100 32.31 0.08 -4.23
C THR A 100 33.41 1.10 -3.95
N ALA A 101 33.21 2.37 -4.30
CA ALA A 101 34.22 3.40 -4.07
C ALA A 101 34.51 3.61 -2.57
N GLU A 102 33.51 3.49 -1.70
CA GLU A 102 33.70 3.56 -0.25
C GLU A 102 34.44 2.33 0.30
N ALA A 103 34.11 1.14 -0.19
CA ALA A 103 34.82 -0.09 0.16
C ALA A 103 36.30 0.00 -0.24
N ASP A 104 36.60 0.47 -1.45
CA ASP A 104 37.96 0.64 -1.93
C ASP A 104 38.75 1.66 -1.09
N ARG A 105 38.12 2.78 -0.71
CA ARG A 105 38.73 3.77 0.20
C ARG A 105 39.04 3.16 1.56
N THR A 106 38.11 2.39 2.11
CA THR A 106 38.25 1.75 3.42
C THR A 106 39.37 0.70 3.39
N ASP A 107 39.43 -0.12 2.34
CA ASP A 107 40.48 -1.12 2.18
C ASP A 107 41.86 -0.47 1.99
N ALA A 108 41.97 0.58 1.18
CA ALA A 108 43.20 1.34 1.02
C ALA A 108 43.70 1.93 2.36
N ALA A 109 42.80 2.51 3.15
CA ALA A 109 43.12 3.03 4.47
C ALA A 109 43.56 1.92 5.44
N ALA A 110 42.89 0.76 5.43
CA ALA A 110 43.26 -0.38 6.25
C ALA A 110 44.64 -0.93 5.89
N ARG A 111 44.94 -1.07 4.59
CA ARG A 111 46.27 -1.50 4.12
C ARG A 111 47.36 -0.54 4.56
N HIS A 112 47.12 0.76 4.45
CA HIS A 112 48.06 1.78 4.91
C HIS A 112 48.32 1.65 6.42
N ALA A 113 47.27 1.53 7.23
CA ALA A 113 47.39 1.39 8.69
C ALA A 113 48.15 0.11 9.09
N VAL A 114 47.95 -1.00 8.37
CA VAL A 114 48.70 -2.25 8.57
C VAL A 114 50.18 -2.06 8.26
N GLU A 115 50.52 -1.38 7.16
CA GLU A 115 51.92 -1.09 6.82
C GLU A 115 52.60 -0.18 7.84
N GLU A 116 51.90 0.86 8.33
CA GLU A 116 52.41 1.69 9.41
C GLU A 116 52.64 0.90 10.70
N LEU A 117 51.72 0.01 11.06
CA LEU A 117 51.87 -0.88 12.23
C LEU A 117 53.08 -1.81 12.05
N ARG A 118 53.24 -2.42 10.87
CA ARG A 118 54.38 -3.28 10.55
C ARG A 118 55.69 -2.51 10.61
N GLY A 119 55.72 -1.28 10.09
CA GLY A 119 56.88 -0.38 10.19
C GLY A 119 57.26 -0.10 11.64
N ARG A 120 56.28 0.28 12.48
CA ARG A 120 56.52 0.51 13.92
C ARG A 120 56.97 -0.74 14.66
N ALA A 121 56.37 -1.90 14.36
CA ALA A 121 56.76 -3.17 14.95
C ALA A 121 58.22 -3.49 14.60
N ARG A 122 58.59 -3.45 13.30
CA ARG A 122 59.97 -3.68 12.85
C ARG A 122 60.99 -2.76 13.52
N ALA A 123 60.65 -1.49 13.72
CA ALA A 123 61.53 -0.54 14.39
C ALA A 123 61.74 -0.86 15.89
N ARG A 124 60.73 -1.38 16.59
CA ARG A 124 60.76 -1.65 18.04
C ARG A 124 61.21 -3.07 18.40
N THR A 125 61.03 -4.05 17.52
CA THR A 125 61.34 -5.46 17.79
C THR A 125 62.77 -5.71 18.24
N PRO A 126 63.83 -5.12 17.64
CA PRO A 126 65.20 -5.38 18.06
C PRO A 126 65.48 -5.00 19.52
N GLU A 127 64.98 -3.83 19.94
CA GLU A 127 65.15 -3.33 21.30
C GLU A 127 64.38 -4.20 22.32
N LEU A 128 63.14 -4.57 21.99
CA LEU A 128 62.34 -5.46 22.83
C LEU A 128 62.97 -6.85 22.94
N ALA A 129 63.48 -7.40 21.83
CA ALA A 129 64.18 -8.68 21.81
C ALA A 129 65.46 -8.62 22.67
N ALA A 130 66.25 -7.56 22.57
CA ALA A 130 67.44 -7.36 23.40
C ALA A 130 67.11 -7.34 24.89
N ARG A 131 66.01 -6.67 25.28
CA ARG A 131 65.53 -6.66 26.67
C ARG A 131 65.12 -8.05 27.16
N VAL A 132 64.40 -8.82 26.34
CA VAL A 132 64.00 -10.20 26.66
C VAL A 132 65.23 -11.11 26.81
N VAL A 133 66.18 -11.03 25.87
CA VAL A 133 67.42 -11.81 25.94
C VAL A 133 68.21 -11.44 27.19
N ALA A 134 68.38 -10.15 27.49
CA ALA A 134 69.08 -9.71 28.70
C ALA A 134 68.43 -10.25 29.98
N ARG A 135 67.09 -10.24 30.06
CA ARG A 135 66.32 -10.81 31.17
C ARG A 135 66.58 -12.31 31.34
N VAL A 136 66.45 -13.08 30.26
CA VAL A 136 66.66 -14.54 30.26
C VAL A 136 68.10 -14.88 30.62
N THR A 137 69.08 -14.19 30.06
CA THR A 137 70.49 -14.42 30.38
C THR A 137 70.78 -14.12 31.85
N ALA A 138 70.23 -13.02 32.40
CA ALA A 138 70.36 -12.72 33.82
C ALA A 138 69.78 -13.85 34.68
N GLU A 139 68.58 -14.36 34.37
CA GLU A 139 67.96 -15.48 35.08
C GLU A 139 68.81 -16.77 34.99
N LEU A 140 69.36 -17.10 33.82
CA LEU A 140 70.22 -18.27 33.62
C LEU A 140 71.59 -18.15 34.31
N THR A 141 72.15 -16.95 34.41
CA THR A 141 73.40 -16.70 35.15
C THR A 141 73.21 -16.61 36.67
N THR A 142 71.97 -16.49 37.13
CA THR A 142 71.62 -16.40 38.56
C THR A 142 71.28 -17.79 39.16
N GLU A 143 71.82 -18.89 38.62
CA GLU A 143 71.93 -20.13 39.39
C GLU A 143 73.12 -20.06 40.36
N PRO A 144 72.90 -20.09 41.68
CA PRO A 144 73.95 -20.40 42.64
C PRO A 144 74.13 -21.92 42.75
N HIS A 145 75.39 -22.33 42.70
CA HIS A 145 75.84 -23.58 43.27
C HIS A 145 75.41 -23.73 44.74
N SER A 146 75.18 -24.98 45.13
CA SER A 146 75.13 -25.56 46.48
C SER A 146 73.83 -25.41 47.30
N GLN A 147 72.96 -26.41 47.17
CA GLN A 147 72.47 -27.06 48.41
C GLN A 147 73.45 -28.19 48.71
N GLY A 148 74.21 -28.00 49.79
CA GLY A 148 75.19 -28.95 50.27
C GLY A 148 74.54 -30.29 50.61
N THR A 149 74.95 -31.34 49.91
CA THR A 149 74.94 -32.69 50.45
C THR A 149 75.87 -32.66 51.66
N SER A 150 75.30 -32.64 52.86
CA SER A 150 76.07 -32.76 54.10
C SER A 150 76.77 -34.12 54.12
N TRP A 151 78.03 -34.14 53.71
CA TRP A 151 78.92 -35.26 53.94
C TRP A 151 79.23 -35.33 55.43
N VAL A 152 78.78 -36.39 56.09
CA VAL A 152 79.11 -36.70 57.49
C VAL A 152 80.28 -37.68 57.49
N PRO A 153 81.48 -37.30 57.97
CA PRO A 153 82.54 -38.24 58.24
C PRO A 153 82.36 -38.90 59.60
N GLY A 154 82.36 -40.24 59.62
CA GLY A 154 82.80 -41.11 60.72
C GLY A 154 82.39 -40.78 62.15
N GLY A 155 81.40 -41.52 62.68
CA GLY A 155 81.19 -41.70 64.12
C GLY A 155 80.85 -43.18 64.39
N SER A 156 81.76 -43.86 65.07
CA SER A 156 81.79 -45.31 65.34
C SER A 156 81.11 -45.68 66.66
N ARG A 157 80.50 -46.89 66.73
CA ARG A 157 80.20 -47.77 67.90
C ARG A 157 79.31 -47.16 69.00
N GLU A 158 78.34 -47.83 69.61
CA GLU A 158 78.15 -49.24 70.00
C GLU A 158 76.71 -49.71 69.79
#